data_AF-A0A137PIT0-F1
#
_entry.id   AF-A0A137PIT0-F1
#
_cell.length_a   1.000
_cell.length_b   1.000
_cell.length_c   1.000
_cell.angle_alpha   90.00
_cell.angle_beta   90.00
_cell.angle_gamma   90.00
#
_symmetry.space_group_name_H-M   'P 1'
#
loop_
_entity.id
_entity.type
_entity.pdbx_description
1 polymer ?
#
loop_
_entity_poly.entity_id
_entity_poly.type
_entity_poly.pdbx_seq_one_letter_code
_entity_poly.pdbx_strand_id
1 'polypeptide(L)' 'MPSCDEIRTELIECVQKSPCMTEHRYTMQQCMEKDNLPLITEECMAIKKSFGDCKRSLLNMRYRFRGVKSQNT' A
#
# COMPACT_ATOMS: atom_id res chain seq x y z
N MET A 1 7.66 6.47 12.73
CA MET A 1 6.53 6.49 11.78
C MET A 1 7.14 6.30 10.41
N PRO A 2 6.78 5.25 9.67
CA PRO A 2 7.27 5.11 8.31
C PRO A 2 6.77 6.27 7.46
N SER A 3 7.64 6.81 6.63
CA SER A 3 7.26 7.82 5.65
C SER A 3 6.37 7.20 4.56
N CYS A 4 5.54 8.00 3.87
CA CYS A 4 4.71 7.43 2.80
C CYS A 4 5.56 6.82 1.66
N ASP A 5 6.80 7.27 1.50
CA ASP A 5 7.76 6.70 0.55
C ASP A 5 8.31 5.35 1.00
N GLU A 6 8.53 5.15 2.31
CA GLU A 6 8.86 3.83 2.86
C GLU A 6 7.73 2.84 2.65
N ILE A 7 6.49 3.21 3.00
CA ILE A 7 5.31 2.35 2.79
C ILE A 7 5.11 2.05 1.29
N ARG A 8 5.42 3.01 0.42
CA ARG A 8 5.37 2.79 -1.04
C ARG A 8 6.39 1.75 -1.48
N THR A 9 7.61 1.83 -0.97
CA THR A 9 8.69 0.90 -1.30
C THR A 9 8.33 -0.50 -0.83
N GLU A 10 7.85 -0.62 0.40
CA GLU A 10 7.36 -1.87 0.98
C GLU A 10 6.20 -2.48 0.15
N LEU A 11 5.26 -1.64 -0.31
CA LEU A 11 4.17 -2.09 -1.18
C LEU A 11 4.69 -2.64 -2.52
N ILE A 12 5.68 -1.97 -3.11
CA ILE A 12 6.29 -2.41 -4.38
C ILE A 12 6.96 -3.76 -4.19
N GLU A 13 7.78 -3.90 -3.14
CA GLU A 13 8.47 -5.16 -2.84
C GLU A 13 7.48 -6.31 -2.58
N CYS A 14 6.39 -6.03 -1.88
CA CYS A 14 5.35 -7.02 -1.61
C CYS A 14 4.69 -7.51 -2.90
N VAL A 15 4.26 -6.58 -3.76
CA VAL A 15 3.57 -6.93 -5.01
C VAL A 15 4.52 -7.58 -6.03
N GLN A 16 5.80 -7.20 -6.04
CA GLN A 16 6.83 -7.86 -6.86
C GLN A 16 7.01 -9.34 -6.52
N LYS A 17 6.83 -9.73 -5.25
CA LYS A 17 6.90 -11.13 -4.81
C LYS A 17 5.59 -11.89 -5.00
N SER A 18 4.47 -11.17 -5.19
CA SER A 18 3.13 -11.75 -5.32
C SER A 18 2.90 -12.40 -6.69
N PRO A 19 1.95 -13.37 -6.78
CA PRO A 19 1.66 -14.06 -8.05
C PRO A 19 1.19 -13.12 -9.16
N CYS A 20 0.66 -11.95 -8.83
CA CYS A 20 0.29 -10.94 -9.82
C CYS A 20 1.46 -10.51 -10.74
N MET A 21 2.67 -10.31 -10.21
CA MET A 21 3.84 -9.95 -11.03
C MET A 21 4.69 -11.16 -11.41
N THR A 22 4.78 -12.16 -10.54
CA THR A 22 5.65 -13.34 -10.78
C THR A 22 5.02 -14.32 -11.76
N GLU A 23 3.72 -14.63 -11.63
CA GLU A 23 3.01 -15.59 -12.48
C GLU A 23 2.34 -14.90 -13.66
N HIS A 24 1.53 -13.87 -13.39
CA HIS A 24 0.75 -13.19 -14.41
C HIS A 24 1.53 -12.11 -15.19
N ARG A 25 2.71 -11.71 -14.70
CA ARG A 25 3.55 -10.64 -15.29
C ARG A 25 2.81 -9.34 -15.54
N TYR A 26 1.83 -9.04 -14.69
CA TYR A 26 1.09 -7.79 -14.76
C TYR A 26 1.93 -6.63 -14.23
N THR A 27 1.63 -5.44 -14.73
CA THR A 27 2.19 -4.20 -14.20
C THR A 27 1.61 -3.90 -12.82
N MET A 28 2.31 -3.10 -12.02
CA MET A 28 1.81 -2.65 -10.71
C MET A 28 0.41 -2.02 -10.81
N GLN A 29 0.13 -1.28 -11.88
CA GLN A 29 -1.19 -0.68 -12.10
C GLN A 29 -2.26 -1.75 -12.30
N GLN A 30 -1.99 -2.74 -13.15
CA GLN A 30 -2.88 -3.87 -13.38
C GLN A 30 -3.11 -4.68 -12.10
N CYS A 31 -2.07 -4.92 -11.30
CA CYS A 31 -2.20 -5.59 -9.99
C CYS A 31 -3.06 -4.83 -8.98
N MET A 32 -3.21 -3.51 -9.15
CA MET A 32 -4.03 -2.68 -8.28
C MET A 32 -5.48 -2.54 -8.75
N GLU A 33 -5.81 -3.07 -9.94
CA GLU A 33 -7.18 -3.15 -10.46
C GLU A 33 -8.02 -4.13 -9.65
N LYS A 34 -9.31 -3.84 -9.53
CA LYS A 34 -10.24 -4.61 -8.70
C LYS A 34 -10.28 -6.10 -9.06
N ASP A 35 -10.11 -6.41 -10.34
CA ASP A 35 -10.17 -7.77 -10.87
C ASP A 35 -8.92 -8.59 -10.54
N ASN A 36 -7.78 -7.92 -10.32
CA ASN A 36 -6.49 -8.56 -10.00
C ASN A 36 -6.11 -8.46 -8.51
N LEU A 37 -6.94 -7.80 -7.68
CA LEU A 37 -6.78 -7.82 -6.22
C LEU A 37 -6.73 -9.22 -5.58
N PRO A 38 -7.42 -10.26 -6.07
CA PRO A 38 -7.24 -11.60 -5.51
C PRO A 38 -5.87 -12.23 -5.83
N LEU A 39 -5.11 -11.67 -6.76
CA LEU A 39 -3.77 -12.15 -7.15
C LEU A 39 -2.64 -11.57 -6.27
N ILE A 40 -2.97 -10.65 -5.37
CA ILE A 40 -2.04 -10.12 -4.36
C ILE A 40 -2.37 -10.73 -3.01
N THR A 41 -1.34 -10.97 -2.20
CA THR A 41 -1.51 -11.56 -0.86
C THR A 41 -2.21 -10.60 0.10
N GLU A 42 -2.81 -11.15 1.16
CA GLU A 42 -3.49 -10.35 2.20
C GLU A 42 -2.56 -9.33 2.87
N GLU A 43 -1.28 -9.69 3.04
CA GLU A 43 -0.24 -8.80 3.55
C GLU A 43 -0.06 -7.55 2.65
N CYS A 44 0.02 -7.74 1.33
CA CYS A 44 0.12 -6.61 0.40
C CYS A 44 -1.14 -5.73 0.43
N MET A 45 -2.32 -6.31 0.66
CA MET A 45 -3.56 -5.55 0.83
C MET A 45 -3.56 -4.70 2.11
N ALA A 46 -2.97 -5.19 3.20
CA ALA A 46 -2.79 -4.41 4.42
C ALA A 46 -1.86 -3.21 4.18
N ILE A 47 -0.73 -3.42 3.51
CA ILE A 47 0.22 -2.33 3.16
C ILE A 47 -0.44 -1.32 2.21
N LYS A 48 -1.23 -1.77 1.24
CA LYS A 48 -2.00 -0.90 0.33
C LYS A 48 -2.94 0.03 1.11
N LYS A 49 -3.61 -0.50 2.14
CA LYS A 49 -4.49 0.29 3.02
C LYS A 49 -3.68 1.34 3.80
N SER A 50 -2.57 0.93 4.41
CA SER A 50 -1.64 1.83 5.11
C SER A 50 -1.11 2.95 4.21
N PHE A 51 -0.76 2.63 2.96
CA PHE A 51 -0.33 3.62 1.97
C PHE A 51 -1.45 4.60 1.62
N GLY A 52 -2.69 4.11 1.44
CA GLY A 52 -3.86 4.93 1.21
C GLY A 52 -4.14 5.90 2.35
N ASP A 53 -4.01 5.44 3.59
CA ASP A 53 -4.18 6.26 4.79
C ASP A 53 -3.04 7.27 4.96
N CYS A 54 -1.80 6.89 4.65
CA CYS A 54 -0.65 7.80 4.61
C CYS A 54 -0.86 8.94 3.59
N LYS A 55 -1.27 8.60 2.37
CA LYS A 55 -1.54 9.57 1.31
C LYS A 55 -2.72 10.50 1.66
N ARG A 56 -3.79 9.96 2.26
CA ARG A 56 -4.91 10.77 2.78
C ARG A 56 -4.46 11.73 3.87
N SER A 57 -3.56 11.30 4.75
CA SER A 57 -2.97 12.11 5.81
C SER A 57 -2.13 13.27 5.25
N LEU A 58 -1.37 13.03 4.17
CA LEU A 58 -0.63 14.09 3.46
C LEU A 58 -1.54 15.13 2.79
N LEU A 59 -2.67 14.68 2.22
CA LEU A 59 -3.62 15.55 1.54
C LEU A 59 -4.49 16.36 2.51
N ASN A 60 -4.83 15.80 3.68
CA ASN A 60 -5.59 16.51 4.71
C ASN A 60 -4.65 17.27 5.66
N MET A 61 -4.50 18.58 5.43
CA MET A 61 -3.82 19.50 6.36
C MET A 61 -4.36 19.42 7.80
N ARG A 62 -5.60 18.93 7.99
CA ARG A 62 -6.24 18.72 9.32
C ARG A 62 -5.63 17.60 10.15
N TYR A 63 -4.93 16.62 9.55
CA TYR A 63 -4.24 15.55 10.29
C TYR A 63 -2.79 15.89 10.66
N ARG A 64 -2.24 17.00 10.12
CA ARG A 64 -0.91 17.49 10.51
C ARG A 64 -0.81 17.85 11.99
N PHE A 65 -1.90 18.31 12.61
CA PHE A 65 -1.91 18.78 14.00
C PHE A 65 -2.34 17.75 15.03
N ARG A 66 -3.04 16.67 14.64
CA ARG A 66 -3.65 15.74 15.61
C ARG A 66 -2.94 14.41 15.76
N GLY A 67 -1.76 14.26 15.15
CA GLY A 67 -1.01 13.02 15.12
C GLY A 67 -1.75 12.01 14.24
N VAL A 68 -1.04 11.43 13.29
CA VAL A 68 -1.55 10.26 12.59
C VAL A 68 -1.74 9.18 13.66
N LYS A 69 -2.95 8.61 13.79
CA LYS A 69 -3.18 7.52 14.73
C LYS A 69 -2.24 6.37 14.32
N SER A 70 -1.18 6.20 15.10
CA SER A 70 -0.37 4.99 15.12
C SER A 70 -1.32 3.80 15.29
N GLN A 71 -1.50 3.01 14.24
CA GLN A 71 -1.74 1.58 14.40
C GLN A 71 -0.32 1.00 14.50
N ASN A 72 0.35 1.12 15.65
CA ASN A 72 0.27 0.38 16.92
C ASN A 72 0.81 -1.06 16.78
N THR A 73 1.82 -1.34 17.62
CA THR A 73 2.54 -2.61 17.86
C THR A 73 3.71 -2.92 16.92
#